data_AF-A0AAU2U5S3-F1
#
_entry.id   AF-A0AAU2U5S3-F1
#
_cell.length_a   1.000
_cell.length_b   1.000
_cell.length_c   1.000
_cell.angle_alpha   90.00
_cell.angle_beta   90.00
_cell.angle_gamma   90.00
#
_symmetry.space_group_name_H-M   'P 1'
#
loop_
_entity.id
_entity.type
_entity.pdbx_description
1 polymer ?
#
loop_
_entity_poly.entity_id
_entity_poly.type
_entity_poly.pdbx_seq_one_letter_code
_entity_poly.pdbx_strand_id
1 'polypeptide(L)'
;MTTASRRPTVTVRIDTADHTPDPAAYTYTATVYLNTHDDSFDGYQPHHPLAAATHPDGSPLRLVFHASARITDHEAVADAAFCVGNHWRADDAGQTWPADSIRCVSTGDVIKVTGPDHWILHLQVDSYGYPPVPEPTTLVNLATRRR
;
A
#
# COMPACT_ATOMS: atom_id res chain seq x y z
N MET A 1 -46.73 -22.65 41.43
CA MET A 1 -47.63 -22.15 40.38
C MET A 1 -47.03 -20.84 39.86
N THR A 2 -46.53 -20.91 38.63
CA THR A 2 -46.16 -19.85 37.66
C THR A 2 -45.43 -18.57 38.12
N THR A 3 -44.13 -18.53 37.85
CA THR A 3 -43.30 -17.32 37.75
C THR A 3 -43.59 -16.59 36.43
N ALA A 4 -43.99 -15.32 36.49
CA ALA A 4 -44.12 -14.47 35.31
C ALA A 4 -42.75 -13.88 34.96
N SER A 5 -42.12 -14.40 33.91
CA SER A 5 -40.86 -13.87 33.36
C SER A 5 -41.15 -12.57 32.62
N ARG A 6 -40.72 -11.44 33.20
CA ARG A 6 -40.85 -10.11 32.57
C ARG A 6 -39.74 -9.98 31.53
N ARG A 7 -40.09 -10.11 30.25
CA ARG A 7 -39.16 -9.86 29.13
C ARG A 7 -38.61 -8.43 29.25
N PRO A 8 -37.30 -8.19 29.19
CA PRO A 8 -36.80 -6.84 29.01
C PRO A 8 -37.23 -6.37 27.61
N THR A 9 -38.01 -5.30 27.56
CA THR A 9 -38.19 -4.53 26.33
C THR A 9 -36.85 -3.90 26.00
N VAL A 10 -36.11 -4.51 25.07
CA VAL A 10 -34.94 -3.88 24.46
C VAL A 10 -35.48 -2.80 23.53
N THR A 11 -35.55 -1.57 24.03
CA THR A 11 -35.64 -0.41 23.15
C THR A 11 -34.30 -0.31 22.45
N VAL A 12 -34.20 -0.88 21.25
CA VAL A 12 -33.13 -0.51 20.32
C VAL A 12 -33.34 0.98 20.05
N ARG A 13 -32.59 1.82 20.76
CA ARG A 13 -32.27 3.14 20.25
C ARG A 13 -31.41 2.85 19.02
N ILE A 14 -32.01 2.96 17.85
CA ILE A 14 -31.26 3.24 16.66
C ILE A 14 -30.65 4.60 16.95
N ASP A 15 -29.44 4.61 17.50
CA ASP A 15 -28.58 5.75 17.34
C ASP A 15 -28.38 5.83 15.83
N THR A 16 -29.21 6.67 15.19
CA THR A 16 -28.87 7.33 13.94
C THR A 16 -27.72 8.27 14.26
N ALA A 17 -26.60 7.72 14.75
CA ALA A 17 -25.34 8.39 14.67
C ALA A 17 -25.03 8.34 13.18
N ASP A 18 -25.26 9.50 12.59
CA ASP A 18 -24.59 10.07 11.45
C ASP A 18 -23.05 9.87 11.59
N HIS A 19 -22.60 8.61 11.64
CA HIS A 19 -21.21 8.24 11.47
C HIS A 19 -20.93 8.46 10.00
N THR A 20 -20.70 9.72 9.64
CA THR A 20 -19.72 10.00 8.61
C THR A 20 -18.44 9.35 9.15
N PRO A 21 -17.92 8.29 8.51
CA PRO A 21 -16.68 7.68 8.95
C PRO A 21 -15.64 8.80 8.99
N ASP A 22 -14.89 8.94 10.09
CA ASP A 22 -13.83 9.93 10.16
C ASP A 22 -12.86 9.66 8.99
N PRO A 23 -12.78 10.55 7.97
CA PRO A 23 -11.90 10.31 6.83
C PRO A 23 -10.43 10.26 7.26
N ALA A 24 -10.10 10.86 8.40
CA ALA A 24 -8.76 10.82 8.98
C ALA A 24 -8.37 9.45 9.54
N ALA A 25 -9.33 8.53 9.74
CA ALA A 25 -9.08 7.19 10.28
C ALA A 25 -8.78 6.12 9.21
N TYR A 26 -8.99 6.42 7.92
CA TYR A 26 -8.73 5.48 6.83
C TYR A 26 -7.35 5.70 6.24
N THR A 27 -6.37 4.94 6.74
CA THR A 27 -4.99 4.98 6.26
C THR A 27 -4.71 3.86 5.28
N TYR A 28 -4.02 4.19 4.20
CA TYR A 28 -3.40 3.25 3.29
C TYR A 28 -1.90 3.21 3.54
N THR A 29 -1.30 2.03 3.41
CA THR A 29 0.15 1.90 3.38
C THR A 29 0.60 1.32 2.06
N ALA A 30 1.64 1.89 1.47
CA ALA A 30 2.26 1.39 0.26
C ALA A 30 3.71 0.92 0.56
N THR A 31 4.08 -0.22 -0.01
CA THR A 31 5.45 -0.72 -0.04
C THR A 31 5.80 -1.01 -1.49
N VAL A 32 6.88 -0.40 -1.98
CA VAL A 32 7.36 -0.62 -3.34
C VAL A 32 8.36 -1.77 -3.33
N TYR A 33 8.19 -2.69 -4.25
CA TYR A 33 9.07 -3.80 -4.56
C TYR A 33 9.71 -3.56 -5.93
N LEU A 34 11.03 -3.35 -5.92
CA LEU A 34 11.82 -3.07 -7.10
C LEU A 34 12.16 -4.38 -7.80
N ASN A 35 11.86 -4.48 -9.08
CA ASN A 35 12.33 -5.58 -9.90
C ASN A 35 13.85 -5.49 -10.05
N THR A 36 14.52 -6.60 -9.70
CA THR A 36 15.97 -6.73 -9.70
C THR A 36 16.45 -7.76 -10.72
N HIS A 37 15.56 -8.23 -11.60
CA HIS A 37 15.94 -9.00 -12.78
C HIS A 37 16.72 -8.13 -13.77
N ASP A 38 17.59 -8.72 -14.58
CA ASP A 38 18.39 -7.95 -15.56
C ASP A 38 17.52 -7.28 -16.62
N ASP A 39 16.42 -7.95 -17.01
CA ASP A 39 15.40 -7.44 -17.94
C ASP A 39 14.24 -6.73 -17.20
N SER A 40 14.53 -6.05 -16.08
CA SER A 40 13.49 -5.49 -15.21
C SER A 40 12.52 -4.54 -15.91
N PHE A 41 12.95 -3.91 -17.01
CA PHE A 41 12.17 -2.92 -17.75
C PHE A 41 11.18 -3.52 -18.75
N ASP A 42 11.29 -4.82 -19.06
CA ASP A 42 10.36 -5.52 -19.97
C ASP A 42 9.05 -5.94 -19.27
N GLY A 43 8.92 -5.58 -17.98
CA GLY A 43 7.74 -5.82 -17.17
C GLY A 43 7.98 -6.84 -16.05
N TYR A 44 6.97 -6.96 -15.19
CA TYR A 44 6.99 -7.90 -14.08
C TYR A 44 6.61 -9.30 -14.56
N GLN A 45 7.32 -10.30 -14.07
CA GLN A 45 6.92 -11.70 -14.15
C GLN A 45 6.91 -12.30 -12.74
N PRO A 46 5.99 -13.21 -12.41
CA PRO A 46 5.82 -13.71 -11.03
C PRO A 46 7.09 -14.26 -10.37
N HIS A 47 8.02 -14.81 -11.15
CA HIS A 47 9.25 -15.41 -10.67
C HIS A 47 10.45 -14.45 -10.64
N HIS A 48 10.31 -13.24 -11.17
CA HIS A 48 11.38 -12.24 -11.14
C HIS A 48 11.73 -11.87 -9.69
N PRO A 49 13.02 -11.79 -9.36
CA PRO A 49 13.44 -11.40 -8.02
C PRO A 49 13.07 -9.93 -7.78
N LEU A 50 12.26 -9.69 -6.76
CA LEU A 50 11.92 -8.35 -6.30
C LEU A 50 12.62 -8.04 -4.98
N ALA A 51 12.98 -6.78 -4.77
CA ALA A 51 13.45 -6.31 -3.49
C ALA A 51 12.57 -5.20 -2.94
N ALA A 52 12.18 -5.29 -1.67
CA ALA A 52 11.48 -4.18 -1.03
C ALA A 52 12.38 -2.94 -0.99
N ALA A 53 11.79 -1.77 -1.25
CA ALA A 53 12.42 -0.50 -0.98
C ALA A 53 12.68 -0.37 0.53
N THR A 54 13.91 0.01 0.89
CA THR A 54 14.35 0.17 2.28
C THR A 54 15.07 1.49 2.44
N HIS A 55 14.97 2.08 3.61
CA HIS A 55 15.84 3.19 4.01
C HIS A 55 17.32 2.77 3.96
N PRO A 56 18.27 3.73 3.96
CA PRO A 56 19.71 3.45 3.97
C PRO A 56 20.18 2.55 5.13
N ASP A 57 19.45 2.55 6.25
CA ASP A 57 19.71 1.70 7.42
C ASP A 57 19.17 0.27 7.28
N GLY A 58 18.52 -0.05 6.15
CA GLY A 58 17.91 -1.34 5.86
C GLY A 58 16.50 -1.52 6.40
N SER A 59 15.93 -0.54 7.09
CA SER A 59 14.55 -0.61 7.56
C SER A 59 13.55 -0.48 6.39
N PRO A 60 12.37 -1.15 6.44
CA PRO A 60 11.40 -1.08 5.35
C PRO A 60 10.92 0.36 5.09
N LEU A 61 10.96 0.81 3.84
CA LEU A 61 10.33 2.06 3.45
C LEU A 61 8.84 1.82 3.24
N ARG A 62 8.03 2.34 4.17
CA ARG A 62 6.56 2.30 4.10
C ARG A 62 6.06 3.72 3.90
N LEU A 63 5.33 3.94 2.81
CA LEU A 63 4.66 5.21 2.53
C LEU A 63 3.25 5.15 3.13
N VAL A 64 2.82 6.26 3.72
CA VAL A 64 1.54 6.34 4.43
C VAL A 64 0.69 7.43 3.80
N PHE A 65 -0.54 7.07 3.41
CA PHE A 65 -1.48 7.98 2.77
C PHE A 65 -2.80 7.98 3.53
N HIS A 66 -3.38 9.16 3.68
CA HIS A 66 -4.71 9.32 4.28
C HIS A 66 -5.78 9.32 3.19
N ALA A 67 -6.91 8.68 3.46
CA ALA A 67 -8.07 8.77 2.58
C ALA A 67 -8.45 10.24 2.38
N SER A 68 -8.60 10.63 1.12
CA SER A 68 -8.90 12.01 0.72
C SER A 68 -9.57 12.01 -0.64
N ALA A 69 -9.97 13.19 -1.13
CA ALA A 69 -10.49 13.32 -2.49
C ALA A 69 -9.50 12.87 -3.58
N ARG A 70 -8.20 12.77 -3.26
CA ARG A 70 -7.14 12.27 -4.17
C ARG A 70 -6.75 10.83 -3.92
N ILE A 71 -7.10 10.27 -2.76
CA ILE A 71 -6.76 8.91 -2.32
C ILE A 71 -8.07 8.20 -2.01
N THR A 72 -8.73 7.73 -3.07
CA THR A 72 -10.08 7.14 -3.01
C THR A 72 -10.07 5.63 -3.11
N ASP A 73 -9.02 5.05 -3.69
CA ASP A 73 -8.91 3.63 -4.00
C ASP A 73 -7.43 3.20 -4.09
N HIS A 74 -7.21 1.93 -4.42
CA HIS A 74 -5.89 1.32 -4.50
C HIS A 74 -5.03 1.85 -5.66
N GLU A 75 -5.63 2.21 -6.79
CA GLU A 75 -4.91 2.77 -7.94
C GLU A 75 -4.43 4.19 -7.63
N ALA A 76 -5.26 4.99 -6.95
CA ALA A 76 -4.88 6.32 -6.48
C ALA A 76 -3.72 6.26 -5.47
N VAL A 77 -3.70 5.26 -4.59
CA VAL A 77 -2.57 5.02 -3.68
C VAL A 77 -1.32 4.60 -4.45
N ALA A 78 -1.45 3.73 -5.45
CA ALA A 78 -0.33 3.30 -6.28
C ALA A 78 0.27 4.48 -7.06
N ASP A 79 -0.56 5.35 -7.62
CA ASP A 79 -0.14 6.58 -8.28
C ASP A 79 0.58 7.54 -7.33
N ALA A 80 0.06 7.70 -6.11
CA ALA A 80 0.71 8.48 -5.09
C ALA A 80 2.10 7.92 -4.73
N ALA A 81 2.20 6.61 -4.51
CA ALA A 81 3.46 5.93 -4.26
C ALA A 81 4.44 6.06 -5.44
N PHE A 82 3.96 5.95 -6.68
CA PHE A 82 4.77 6.14 -7.88
C PHE A 82 5.34 7.56 -7.97
N CYS A 83 4.51 8.58 -7.71
CA CYS A 83 4.93 9.98 -7.69
C CYS A 83 5.99 10.24 -6.61
N VAL A 84 5.81 9.67 -5.41
CA VAL A 84 6.81 9.79 -4.33
C VAL A 84 8.10 9.10 -4.74
N GLY A 85 7.99 7.89 -5.29
CA GLY A 85 9.11 7.08 -5.77
C GLY A 85 9.89 7.66 -6.96
N ASN A 86 9.33 8.68 -7.61
CA ASN A 86 9.98 9.45 -8.67
C ASN A 86 10.34 10.88 -8.23
N HIS A 87 10.33 11.16 -6.93
CA HIS A 87 10.69 12.45 -6.32
C HIS A 87 9.82 13.64 -6.75
N TRP A 88 8.61 13.39 -7.26
CA TRP A 88 7.71 14.48 -7.66
C TRP A 88 7.03 15.14 -6.46
N ARG A 89 6.86 14.39 -5.36
CA ARG A 89 6.26 14.87 -4.10
C ARG A 89 6.71 14.00 -2.92
N ALA A 90 6.49 14.50 -1.70
CA ALA A 90 6.46 13.67 -0.50
C ALA A 90 5.09 12.98 -0.35
N ASP A 91 4.99 11.98 0.52
CA ASP A 91 3.69 11.42 0.93
C ASP A 91 2.94 12.34 1.92
N ASP A 92 1.75 11.91 2.36
CA ASP A 92 0.89 12.72 3.24
C ASP A 92 1.47 12.90 4.64
N ALA A 93 2.43 12.05 5.04
CA ALA A 93 3.17 12.14 6.29
C ALA A 93 4.51 12.89 6.14
N GLY A 94 4.82 13.41 4.94
CA GLY A 94 6.07 14.10 4.63
C GLY A 94 7.27 13.18 4.39
N GLN A 95 7.05 11.86 4.27
CA GLN A 95 8.09 10.91 3.92
C GLN A 95 8.47 11.08 2.45
N THR A 96 9.76 10.96 2.14
CA THR A 96 10.30 11.12 0.80
C THR A 96 11.03 9.87 0.34
N TRP A 97 11.19 9.74 -0.97
CA TRP A 97 11.99 8.67 -1.55
C TRP A 97 13.50 8.97 -1.38
N PRO A 98 14.30 8.06 -0.80
CA PRO A 98 15.74 8.26 -0.62
C PRO A 98 16.54 8.17 -1.94
N ALA A 99 16.75 9.32 -2.61
CA ALA A 99 17.33 9.41 -3.96
C ALA A 99 18.70 8.72 -4.12
N ASP A 100 19.55 8.79 -3.10
CA ASP A 100 20.93 8.31 -3.18
C ASP A 100 21.08 6.80 -2.92
N SER A 101 20.00 6.12 -2.49
CA SER A 101 20.07 4.72 -2.04
C SER A 101 19.06 3.80 -2.70
N ILE A 102 18.02 4.35 -3.33
CA ILE A 102 16.98 3.60 -4.00
C ILE A 102 16.74 4.22 -5.37
N ARG A 103 16.80 3.40 -6.43
CA ARG A 103 16.44 3.89 -7.77
C ARG A 103 14.99 4.35 -7.83
N CYS A 104 14.67 5.17 -8.82
CA CYS A 104 13.30 5.55 -9.10
C CYS A 104 12.43 4.32 -9.44
N VAL A 105 11.13 4.45 -9.20
CA VAL A 105 10.13 3.44 -9.54
C VAL A 105 9.91 3.42 -11.05
N SER A 106 9.94 2.24 -11.66
CA SER A 106 9.82 2.04 -13.10
C SER A 106 8.83 0.93 -13.46
N THR A 107 8.54 0.81 -14.75
CA THR A 107 7.85 -0.36 -15.31
C THR A 107 8.51 -1.65 -14.82
N GLY A 108 7.67 -2.62 -14.44
CA GLY A 108 8.08 -3.92 -13.92
C GLY A 108 8.25 -3.97 -12.40
N ASP A 109 8.21 -2.83 -11.71
CA ASP A 109 8.11 -2.80 -10.25
C ASP A 109 6.71 -3.18 -9.77
N VAL A 110 6.59 -3.53 -8.50
CA VAL A 110 5.31 -3.88 -7.87
C VAL A 110 5.09 -3.01 -6.66
N ILE A 111 3.89 -2.44 -6.54
CA ILE A 111 3.45 -1.67 -5.38
C ILE A 111 2.47 -2.54 -4.60
N LYS A 112 2.83 -2.89 -3.38
CA LYS A 112 1.90 -3.48 -2.42
C LYS A 112 1.14 -2.37 -1.73
N VAL A 113 -0.18 -2.40 -1.85
CA VAL A 113 -1.10 -1.52 -1.13
C VAL A 113 -1.80 -2.32 -0.06
N THR A 114 -1.76 -1.83 1.18
CA THR A 114 -2.59 -2.33 2.28
C THR A 114 -3.62 -1.27 2.61
N GLY A 115 -4.89 -1.65 2.46
CA GLY A 115 -6.01 -0.77 2.77
C GLY A 115 -6.32 -0.65 4.25
N PRO A 116 -7.23 0.26 4.61
CA PRO A 116 -7.63 0.52 5.99
C PRO A 116 -8.29 -0.69 6.66
N ASP A 117 -9.01 -1.52 5.89
CA ASP A 117 -9.61 -2.77 6.38
C ASP A 117 -8.64 -3.96 6.28
N HIS A 118 -7.34 -3.71 6.20
CA HIS A 118 -6.26 -4.70 6.08
C HIS A 118 -6.32 -5.60 4.84
N TRP A 119 -7.12 -5.27 3.83
CA TRP A 119 -6.99 -5.92 2.53
C TRP A 119 -5.63 -5.57 1.90
N ILE A 120 -5.09 -6.49 1.10
CA ILE A 120 -3.79 -6.33 0.45
C ILE A 120 -3.96 -6.55 -1.04
N LEU A 121 -3.42 -5.65 -1.85
CA LEU A 121 -3.26 -5.82 -3.30
C LEU A 121 -1.80 -5.60 -3.69
N HIS A 122 -1.35 -6.36 -4.69
CA HIS A 122 -0.08 -6.14 -5.35
C HIS A 122 -0.39 -5.64 -6.75
N LEU A 123 0.16 -4.49 -7.10
CA LEU A 123 -0.13 -3.80 -8.34
C LEU A 123 1.18 -3.63 -9.09
N GLN A 124 1.28 -4.15 -10.31
CA GLN A 124 2.46 -3.94 -11.14
C GLN A 124 2.45 -2.51 -11.69
N VAL A 125 3.61 -1.86 -11.75
CA VAL A 125 3.80 -0.62 -12.51
C VAL A 125 3.92 -0.99 -13.99
N ASP A 126 2.97 -0.53 -14.78
CA ASP A 126 2.97 -0.64 -16.23
C ASP A 126 2.79 0.75 -16.87
N SER A 127 3.15 0.85 -18.14
CA SER A 127 3.01 1.98 -19.04
C SER A 127 1.60 2.58 -19.08
N TYR A 128 0.59 1.76 -18.77
CA TYR A 128 -0.83 2.12 -18.85
C TYR A 128 -1.53 2.26 -17.50
N GLY A 129 -0.85 1.94 -16.39
CA GLY A 129 -1.45 2.01 -15.05
C GLY A 129 -0.90 0.96 -14.09
N TYR A 130 -1.77 0.48 -13.19
CA TYR A 130 -1.39 -0.34 -12.05
C TYR A 130 -2.17 -1.67 -11.99
N PRO A 131 -2.09 -2.56 -13.00
CA PRO A 131 -2.87 -3.78 -13.00
C PRO A 131 -2.53 -4.69 -11.80
N PRO A 132 -3.51 -5.39 -11.21
CA PRO A 132 -3.28 -6.29 -10.11
C PRO A 132 -2.50 -7.53 -10.56
N VAL A 133 -1.57 -7.95 -9.71
CA VAL A 133 -0.74 -9.16 -9.89
C VAL A 133 -0.81 -10.04 -8.64
N PRO A 134 -0.49 -11.34 -8.76
CA PRO A 134 -0.33 -12.20 -7.60
C PRO A 134 0.75 -11.66 -6.63
N GLU A 135 0.70 -12.11 -5.38
CA GLU A 135 1.75 -11.82 -4.42
C GLU A 135 3.12 -12.29 -4.94
N PRO A 136 4.15 -11.44 -4.93
CA PRO A 136 5.48 -11.82 -5.37
C PRO A 136 6.06 -12.97 -4.55
N THR A 137 6.53 -14.02 -5.22
CA THR A 137 7.04 -15.23 -4.55
C THR A 137 8.56 -15.19 -4.31
N THR A 138 9.29 -14.32 -5.01
CA THR A 138 10.75 -14.26 -4.99
C THR A 138 11.20 -12.92 -4.43
N LEU A 139 11.27 -12.80 -3.10
CA LEU A 139 11.78 -11.60 -2.44
C LEU A 139 13.27 -11.75 -2.09
N VAL A 140 14.08 -10.79 -2.53
CA VAL A 140 15.52 -10.72 -2.24
C VAL A 140 15.85 -9.49 -1.40
N ASN A 141 16.89 -9.60 -0.58
CA ASN A 141 17.36 -8.48 0.22
C ASN A 141 18.43 -7.68 -0.56
N LEU A 142 18.25 -6.36 -0.69
CA LEU A 142 19.21 -5.48 -1.38
C LEU A 142 20.57 -5.43 -0.68
N ALA A 143 20.61 -5.53 0.65
CA ALA A 143 21.86 -5.51 1.41
C ALA A 143 22.81 -6.68 1.05
N THR A 144 22.26 -7.79 0.56
CA THR A 144 23.04 -8.97 0.13
C THR A 144 23.53 -8.93 -1.31
N ARG A 145 23.18 -7.91 -2.11
CA ARG A 145 23.54 -7.81 -3.54
C ARG A 145 24.73 -6.90 -3.87
N ARG A 146 25.43 -6.35 -2.87
CA ARG A 146 26.74 -5.71 -3.11
C ARG A 146 27.76 -6.78 -3.52
N ARG A 147 28.01 -6.91 -4.82
CA ARG A 147 29.20 -7.57 -5.39
C ARG A 147 30.05 -6.52 -6.09
#